data_AF-D2XN96-F1
#
_entry.id   AF-D2XN96-F1
#
_cell.length_a   1.000
_cell.length_b   1.000
_cell.length_c   1.000
_cell.angle_alpha   90.00
_cell.angle_beta   90.00
_cell.angle_gamma   90.00
#
_symmetry.space_group_name_H-M   'P 1'
#
loop_
_entity.id
_entity.type
_entity.pdbx_description
1 polymer ?
#
loop_
_entity_poly.entity_id
_entity_poly.type
_entity_poly.pdbx_seq_one_letter_code
_entity_poly.pdbx_strand_id
1 'polypeptide(L)'
;DPVADKVMIVSGLILIAEHFHVWWITLPVFSMIIREVIILALREWIAGISDCHSVIVSWVGKIKTCIQMLALTALLWSPDEWIITVGIVALYVSLLLTFWSMFLYLYKARYDLLNY
;
A
#
# COMPACT_ATOMS: atom_id res chain seq x y z
N ASP A 1 17.97 -3.14 3.81
CA ASP A 1 17.68 -2.52 2.50
C ASP A 1 16.20 -2.25 2.29
N PRO A 2 15.82 -1.08 1.74
CA PRO A 2 14.42 -0.73 1.44
C PRO A 2 13.80 -1.56 0.31
N VAL A 3 14.62 -2.24 -0.50
CA VAL A 3 14.17 -3.16 -1.57
C VAL A 3 13.75 -4.51 -0.97
N ALA A 4 14.53 -5.04 -0.03
CA ALA A 4 14.27 -6.34 0.61
C ALA A 4 12.95 -6.35 1.38
N ASP A 5 12.64 -5.26 2.10
CA ASP A 5 11.40 -5.10 2.85
C ASP A 5 10.15 -5.22 1.95
N LYS A 6 10.19 -4.64 0.74
CA LYS A 6 9.08 -4.70 -0.22
C LYS A 6 8.89 -6.09 -0.81
N VAL A 7 9.99 -6.78 -1.12
CA VAL A 7 9.93 -8.16 -1.63
C VAL A 7 9.31 -9.08 -0.58
N MET A 8 9.64 -8.89 0.69
CA MET A 8 9.03 -9.63 1.81
C MET A 8 7.52 -9.37 1.94
N ILE A 9 7.08 -8.12 1.78
CA ILE A 9 5.64 -7.78 1.84
C ILE A 9 4.89 -8.39 0.64
N VAL A 10 5.45 -8.28 -0.56
CA VAL A 10 4.84 -8.83 -1.78
C VAL A 10 4.75 -10.36 -1.71
N SER A 11 5.81 -11.04 -1.24
CA SER A 11 5.78 -12.50 -1.08
C SER A 11 4.76 -12.94 -0.02
N GLY A 12 4.67 -12.24 1.11
CA GLY A 12 3.64 -12.51 2.13
C GLY A 12 2.22 -12.35 1.60
N LEU A 13 1.96 -11.30 0.81
CA LEU A 13 0.65 -11.10 0.18
C LEU A 13 0.32 -12.22 -0.82
N ILE A 14 1.29 -12.66 -1.62
CA ILE A 14 1.11 -13.79 -2.56
C ILE A 14 0.77 -15.08 -1.80
N LEU A 15 1.50 -15.38 -0.72
CA LEU A 15 1.24 -16.56 0.11
C LEU A 15 -0.16 -16.52 0.74
N ILE A 16 -0.63 -15.35 1.16
CA ILE A 16 -2.00 -15.16 1.66
C ILE A 16 -3.03 -15.42 0.56
N ALA A 17 -2.82 -14.90 -0.64
CA ALA A 17 -3.74 -15.12 -1.76
C ALA A 17 -3.82 -16.60 -2.17
N GLU A 18 -2.69 -17.32 -2.13
CA GLU A 18 -2.63 -18.76 -2.37
C GLU A 18 -3.30 -19.56 -1.24
N HIS A 19 -3.00 -19.24 0.02
CA HIS A 19 -3.53 -19.99 1.17
C HIS A 19 -5.06 -19.91 1.27
N PHE A 20 -5.64 -18.72 1.09
CA PHE A 20 -7.09 -18.55 1.20
C PHE A 20 -7.82 -19.01 -0.07
N HIS A 21 -7.22 -18.91 -1.25
CA HIS A 21 -7.84 -19.27 -2.54
C HIS A 21 -9.22 -18.62 -2.82
N VAL A 22 -9.55 -17.52 -2.13
CA VAL A 22 -10.83 -16.80 -2.28
C VAL A 22 -10.64 -15.55 -3.14
N TRP A 23 -11.45 -15.43 -4.19
CA TRP A 23 -11.43 -14.29 -5.12
C TRP A 23 -11.50 -12.90 -4.42
N TRP A 24 -12.25 -12.80 -3.32
CA TRP A 24 -12.42 -11.56 -2.55
C TRP A 24 -11.18 -11.18 -1.71
N ILE A 25 -10.21 -12.08 -1.53
CA ILE A 25 -8.90 -11.81 -0.90
C ILE A 25 -7.82 -11.63 -1.98
N THR A 26 -7.90 -12.39 -3.08
CA THR A 26 -6.95 -12.27 -4.19
C THR A 26 -7.00 -10.90 -4.86
N LEU A 27 -8.19 -10.34 -5.09
CA LEU A 27 -8.37 -9.02 -5.70
C LEU A 27 -7.68 -7.88 -4.91
N PRO A 28 -7.95 -7.71 -3.60
CA PRO A 28 -7.31 -6.64 -2.84
C PRO A 28 -5.81 -6.87 -2.65
N VAL A 29 -5.35 -8.12 -2.51
CA VAL A 29 -3.92 -8.47 -2.54
C VAL A 29 -3.26 -7.99 -3.84
N PHE A 30 -3.84 -8.34 -4.98
CA PHE A 30 -3.31 -7.98 -6.29
C PHE A 30 -3.25 -6.45 -6.47
N SER A 31 -4.32 -5.76 -6.09
CA SER A 31 -4.37 -4.29 -6.12
C SER A 31 -3.31 -3.65 -5.22
N MET A 32 -2.98 -4.23 -4.06
CA MET A 32 -1.94 -3.74 -3.17
C MET A 32 -0.55 -3.85 -3.80
N ILE A 33 -0.24 -5.00 -4.42
CA ILE A 33 1.04 -5.23 -5.10
C ILE A 33 1.23 -4.23 -6.24
N ILE A 34 0.22 -4.07 -7.11
CA ILE A 34 0.27 -3.09 -8.22
C ILE A 34 0.57 -1.69 -7.68
N ARG A 35 -0.10 -1.28 -6.61
CA ARG A 35 0.13 0.05 -6.03
C ARG A 35 1.54 0.19 -5.45
N GLU A 36 2.11 -0.84 -4.84
CA GLU A 36 3.50 -0.82 -4.35
C GLU A 36 4.47 -0.47 -5.50
N VAL A 37 4.25 -1.07 -6.69
CA VAL A 37 5.02 -0.83 -7.92
C VAL A 37 4.76 0.56 -8.51
N ILE A 38 3.50 1.02 -8.57
CA ILE A 38 3.17 2.35 -9.09
C ILE A 38 3.82 3.46 -8.26
N ILE A 39 3.80 3.35 -6.92
CA ILE A 39 4.42 4.37 -6.07
C ILE A 39 5.95 4.36 -6.18
N LEU A 40 6.55 3.19 -6.39
CA LEU A 40 7.98 3.06 -6.71
C LEU A 40 8.32 3.84 -7.98
N ALA A 41 7.60 3.56 -9.07
CA ALA A 41 7.80 4.23 -10.35
C ALA A 41 7.53 5.73 -10.27
N LEU A 42 6.45 6.14 -9.58
CA LEU A 42 6.12 7.54 -9.38
C LEU A 42 7.21 8.27 -8.59
N ARG A 43 7.76 7.64 -7.55
CA ARG A 43 8.85 8.23 -6.75
C ARG A 43 10.10 8.43 -7.58
N GLU A 44 10.45 7.44 -8.41
CA GLU A 44 11.60 7.50 -9.31
C GLU A 44 11.43 8.59 -10.37
N TRP A 45 10.23 8.67 -10.98
CA TRP A 45 9.89 9.69 -11.97
C TRP A 45 9.94 11.11 -11.40
N ILE A 46 9.37 11.33 -10.20
CA ILE A 46 9.41 12.65 -9.52
C ILE A 46 10.86 13.03 -9.17
N ALA A 47 11.68 12.09 -8.71
CA ALA A 47 13.09 12.33 -8.41
C ALA A 47 13.91 12.69 -9.65
N GLY A 48 13.48 12.26 -10.84
CA GLY A 48 14.11 12.62 -12.11
C GLY A 48 13.67 13.96 -12.72
N ILE A 49 12.57 14.56 -12.24
CA ILE A 49 11.93 15.73 -12.87
C ILE A 49 12.04 17.01 -12.05
N SER A 50 12.17 16.93 -10.72
CA SER A 50 12.10 18.10 -9.87
C SER A 50 13.28 18.19 -8.90
N ASP A 51 14.06 19.26 -9.01
CA ASP A 51 15.05 19.71 -8.02
C ASP A 51 14.37 20.32 -6.76
N CYS A 52 13.06 20.15 -6.57
CA CYS A 52 12.30 20.77 -5.50
C CYS A 52 11.68 19.75 -4.52
N HIS A 53 12.31 19.72 -3.34
CA HIS A 53 11.68 19.71 -2.02
C HIS A 53 10.36 18.94 -1.82
N SER A 54 10.50 17.79 -1.15
CA SER A 54 9.83 17.53 0.14
C SER A 54 8.37 17.98 0.24
N VAL A 55 7.48 17.43 -0.59
CA VAL A 55 6.05 17.47 -0.27
C VAL A 55 5.81 16.47 0.85
N ILE A 56 5.74 16.99 2.07
CA ILE A 56 5.51 16.28 3.33
C ILE A 56 4.13 15.58 3.26
N VAL A 57 4.14 14.33 2.80
CA VAL A 57 3.04 13.35 2.90
C VAL A 57 3.52 12.11 3.70
N SER A 58 4.60 12.28 4.46
CA SER A 58 5.29 11.25 5.24
C SER A 58 4.39 10.50 6.23
N TRP A 59 3.41 11.18 6.82
CA TRP A 59 2.56 10.61 7.87
C TRP A 59 1.52 9.61 7.35
N VAL A 60 0.83 9.93 6.24
CA VAL A 60 -0.19 9.05 5.65
C VAL A 60 0.47 7.75 5.16
N GLY A 61 1.68 7.85 4.60
CA GLY A 61 2.46 6.68 4.19
C GLY A 61 2.80 5.75 5.35
N LYS A 62 3.22 6.31 6.50
CA LYS A 62 3.58 5.55 7.71
C LYS A 62 2.40 4.81 8.33
N ILE A 63 1.24 5.46 8.43
CA ILE A 63 0.01 4.86 8.96
C ILE A 63 -0.42 3.71 8.04
N LYS A 64 -0.40 3.91 6.73
CA LYS A 64 -0.75 2.87 5.75
C LYS A 64 0.14 1.64 5.88
N THR A 65 1.46 1.82 6.03
CA THR A 65 2.40 0.70 6.20
C THR A 65 2.19 -0.02 7.53
N CYS A 66 1.88 0.69 8.63
CA CYS A 66 1.55 0.04 9.89
C CYS A 66 0.30 -0.84 9.78
N ILE A 67 -0.76 -0.32 9.17
CA ILE A 67 -2.01 -1.08 8.97
C ILE A 67 -1.78 -2.27 8.02
N GLN A 68 -1.00 -2.08 6.95
CA GLN A 68 -0.66 -3.15 6.01
C GLN A 68 0.16 -4.27 6.65
N MET A 69 1.19 -3.92 7.44
CA MET A 69 1.99 -4.90 8.17
C MET A 69 1.15 -5.63 9.22
N LEU A 70 0.29 -4.93 9.96
CA LEU A 70 -0.65 -5.55 10.91
C LEU A 70 -1.62 -6.52 10.22
N ALA A 71 -2.20 -6.12 9.09
CA ALA A 71 -3.09 -6.97 8.30
C ALA A 71 -2.37 -8.23 7.80
N LEU A 72 -1.13 -8.06 7.30
CA LEU A 72 -0.29 -9.16 6.84
C LEU A 72 0.02 -10.13 7.98
N THR A 73 0.49 -9.63 9.13
CA THR A 73 0.81 -10.46 10.29
C THR A 73 -0.43 -11.18 10.82
N ALA A 74 -1.58 -10.52 10.87
CA ALA A 74 -2.83 -11.14 11.32
C ALA A 74 -3.30 -12.26 10.38
N LEU A 75 -3.28 -12.04 9.05
CA LEU A 75 -3.64 -13.08 8.07
C LEU A 75 -2.62 -14.21 7.99
N LEU A 76 -1.34 -13.93 8.22
CA LEU A 76 -0.31 -14.97 8.16
C LEU A 76 -0.29 -15.84 9.43
N TRP A 77 -0.56 -15.24 10.60
CA TRP A 77 -0.59 -15.94 11.88
C TRP A 77 -1.87 -16.80 12.03
N SER A 78 -3.01 -16.36 11.48
CA SER A 78 -4.30 -17.08 11.39
C SER A 78 -4.62 -18.08 12.52
N PRO A 79 -4.59 -17.69 13.81
CA PRO A 79 -4.79 -18.63 14.92
C PRO A 79 -6.27 -18.86 15.25
N ASP A 80 -7.17 -17.96 14.82
CA ASP A 80 -8.59 -17.95 15.18
C ASP A 80 -9.41 -17.18 14.10
N GLU A 81 -10.68 -17.55 13.87
CA GLU A 81 -11.53 -16.93 12.83
C GLU A 81 -11.77 -15.43 13.06
N TRP A 82 -11.78 -15.02 14.34
CA TRP A 82 -11.88 -13.60 14.72
C TRP A 82 -10.67 -12.78 14.22
N ILE A 83 -9.47 -13.36 14.28
CA ILE A 83 -8.24 -12.68 13.87
C ILE A 83 -8.15 -12.59 12.34
N ILE A 84 -8.61 -13.62 11.64
CA ILE A 84 -8.74 -13.59 10.18
C ILE A 84 -9.69 -12.47 9.75
N THR A 85 -10.85 -12.35 10.39
CA THR A 85 -11.84 -11.30 10.07
C THR A 85 -11.26 -9.90 10.29
N VAL A 86 -10.60 -9.67 11.43
CA VAL A 86 -9.94 -8.39 11.73
C VAL A 86 -8.85 -8.07 10.71
N GLY A 87 -8.05 -9.06 10.31
CA GLY A 87 -7.01 -8.88 9.32
C GLY A 87 -7.57 -8.57 7.92
N ILE A 88 -8.69 -9.18 7.51
CA ILE A 88 -9.37 -8.88 6.24
C ILE A 88 -9.89 -7.45 6.26
N VAL A 89 -10.54 -7.03 7.37
CA VAL A 89 -11.01 -5.65 7.53
C VAL A 89 -9.85 -4.67 7.47
N ALA A 90 -8.74 -4.96 8.17
CA ALA A 90 -7.54 -4.13 8.14
C ALA A 90 -6.93 -4.05 6.73
N LEU A 91 -6.97 -5.13 5.95
CA LEU A 91 -6.53 -5.19 4.57
C LEU A 91 -7.39 -4.27 3.68
N TYR A 92 -8.71 -4.30 3.85
CA TYR A 92 -9.62 -3.39 3.14
C TYR A 92 -9.46 -1.93 3.52
N VAL A 93 -9.26 -1.66 4.82
CA VAL A 93 -8.96 -0.30 5.30
C VAL A 93 -7.65 0.20 4.68
N SER A 94 -6.61 -0.62 4.67
CA SER A 94 -5.34 -0.29 4.02
C SER A 94 -5.52 -0.03 2.51
N LEU A 95 -6.34 -0.81 1.82
CA LEU A 95 -6.70 -0.59 0.42
C LEU A 95 -7.37 0.78 0.21
N LEU A 96 -8.33 1.17 1.06
CA LEU A 96 -9.00 2.46 0.94
C LEU A 96 -8.05 3.64 1.20
N LEU A 97 -7.23 3.55 2.26
CA LEU A 97 -6.20 4.56 2.55
C LEU A 97 -5.20 4.69 1.40
N THR A 98 -4.93 3.58 0.72
CA THR A 98 -4.06 3.52 -0.45
C THR A 98 -4.60 4.37 -1.60
N PHE A 99 -5.86 4.15 -1.99
CA PHE A 99 -6.50 4.95 -3.04
C PHE A 99 -6.58 6.42 -2.64
N TRP A 100 -6.98 6.71 -1.40
CA TRP A 100 -7.04 8.08 -0.88
C TRP A 100 -5.69 8.81 -0.99
N SER A 101 -4.59 8.15 -0.64
CA SER A 101 -3.25 8.74 -0.74
C SER A 101 -2.85 9.08 -2.18
N MET A 102 -3.28 8.28 -3.15
CA MET A 102 -3.01 8.52 -4.58
C MET A 102 -3.82 9.70 -5.11
N PHE A 103 -5.10 9.80 -4.74
CA PHE A 103 -5.94 10.95 -5.08
C PHE A 103 -5.38 12.25 -4.52
N LEU A 104 -4.91 12.24 -3.26
CA LEU A 104 -4.27 13.40 -2.66
C LEU A 104 -3.02 13.83 -3.44
N TYR A 105 -2.19 12.88 -3.86
CA TYR A 105 -1.00 13.15 -4.66
C TYR A 105 -1.34 13.81 -6.00
N LEU A 106 -2.30 13.25 -6.74
CA LEU A 106 -2.74 13.78 -8.03
C LEU A 106 -3.39 15.15 -7.90
N TYR A 107 -4.21 15.36 -6.87
CA TYR A 107 -4.83 16.66 -6.59
C TYR A 107 -3.78 17.73 -6.30
N LYS A 108 -2.77 17.40 -5.49
CA LYS A 108 -1.70 18.34 -5.13
C LYS A 108 -0.81 18.67 -6.33
N ALA A 109 -0.46 17.67 -7.15
CA ALA A 109 0.30 17.90 -8.38
C ALA A 109 -0.45 18.78 -9.39
N ARG A 110 -1.78 18.61 -9.52
CA ARG A 110 -2.62 19.48 -10.36
C ARG A 110 -2.66 20.92 -9.84
N TYR A 111 -2.76 21.11 -8.53
CA TYR A 111 -2.82 22.44 -7.92
C TYR A 111 -1.51 23.23 -8.12
N ASP A 112 -0.36 22.54 -8.10
CA ASP A 112 0.96 23.15 -8.33
C ASP A 112 1.13 23.59 -9.79
N LEU A 113 0.62 22.81 -10.74
CA LEU A 113 0.69 23.11 -12.18
C LEU A 113 -0.23 24.24 -12.66
N LEU A 114 -1.32 24.54 -11.94
CA LEU A 114 -2.31 25.56 -12.32
C LEU A 114 -2.03 26.95 -11.70
N ASN A 115 -1.08 27.05 -10.77
CA ASN A 115 -0.67 28.32 -10.14
C ASN A 115 0.61 28.92 -10.77
N TYR A 116 0.96 28.51 -11.99
CA TYR A 116 2.08 29.02 -12.77
C TYR A 116 1.61 29.71 -14.06
#